data_AF-A0AAD7UDT6-F1
#
_entry.id   AF-A0AAD7UDT6-F1
#
_cell.length_a   1.000
_cell.length_b   1.000
_cell.length_c   1.000
_cell.angle_alpha   90.00
_cell.angle_beta   90.00
_cell.angle_gamma   90.00
#
_symmetry.space_group_name_H-M   'P 1'
#
loop_
_entity.id
_entity.type
_entity.pdbx_description
1 polymer ?
#
loop_
_entity_poly.entity_id
_entity_poly.type
_entity_poly.pdbx_seq_one_letter_code
_entity_poly.pdbx_strand_id
1 'polypeptide(L)'
;MVCGWRGAELKPEAQWVLDLGSGVGSVGLTALWRLPEAARLVMVEAQEASVRLARKSVEANGLEERVRIVHGDLREFRESGFDLVTGSPPYFRPGNAVASPNSQRAHCRLELRGGVDEYCEAAARCLKPGGVFVFVMAAADTRCEEAPRRAGLDVIERYDFAFKRGRAPHISTIACRLRRRDEVMLPPRRDVVMTLREADGRRSVEYRSWQVLMQQQQVSVAPPDCRRRSHEEIITLVRGFLTWVEYSHHHRIADR
;
A
#
# COMPACT_ATOMS: atom_id res chain seq x y z
N MET A 1 3.04 1.86 2.09
CA MET A 1 4.17 1.15 2.74
C MET A 1 3.73 -0.05 3.57
N VAL A 2 2.94 0.09 4.65
CA VAL A 2 2.54 -1.07 5.51
C VAL A 2 1.84 -2.20 4.74
N CYS A 3 1.03 -1.85 3.74
CA CYS A 3 0.38 -2.82 2.85
C CYS A 3 1.39 -3.66 2.05
N GLY A 4 2.35 -3.01 1.38
CA GLY A 4 3.37 -3.71 0.60
C GLY A 4 4.29 -4.56 1.48
N TRP A 5 4.61 -4.08 2.69
CA TRP A 5 5.31 -4.86 3.69
C TRP A 5 4.58 -6.14 4.06
N ARG A 6 3.31 -6.04 4.50
CA ARG A 6 2.52 -7.22 4.89
C ARG A 6 2.34 -8.17 3.71
N GLY A 7 2.13 -7.65 2.51
CA GLY A 7 2.08 -8.45 1.29
C GLY A 7 3.32 -9.33 1.11
N ALA A 8 4.51 -8.74 1.16
CA ALA A 8 5.76 -9.48 1.03
C ALA A 8 6.04 -10.43 2.21
N GLU A 9 5.59 -10.13 3.43
CA GLU A 9 5.69 -11.05 4.57
C GLU A 9 4.79 -12.28 4.42
N LEU A 10 3.60 -12.10 3.83
CA LEU A 10 2.63 -13.19 3.64
C LEU A 10 2.92 -14.03 2.39
N LYS A 11 3.58 -13.42 1.40
CA LYS A 11 3.97 -14.06 0.13
C LYS A 11 5.43 -13.75 -0.22
N PRO A 12 6.42 -14.17 0.59
CA PRO A 12 7.84 -13.89 0.35
C PRO A 12 8.38 -14.52 -0.93
N GLU A 13 7.70 -15.55 -1.45
CA GLU A 13 8.04 -16.26 -2.69
C GLU A 13 7.38 -15.67 -3.95
N ALA A 14 6.60 -14.58 -3.83
CA ALA A 14 5.88 -14.01 -4.96
C ALA A 14 6.80 -13.60 -6.11
N GLN A 15 6.45 -14.03 -7.33
CA GLN A 15 7.15 -13.65 -8.54
C GLN A 15 6.40 -12.58 -9.34
N TRP A 16 5.08 -12.62 -9.35
CA TRP A 16 4.24 -11.64 -10.04
C TRP A 16 3.42 -10.84 -9.05
N VAL A 17 3.69 -9.54 -8.99
CA VAL A 17 3.04 -8.59 -8.08
C VAL A 17 2.23 -7.57 -8.86
N LEU A 18 1.04 -7.25 -8.36
CA LEU A 18 0.19 -6.17 -8.89
C LEU A 18 -0.05 -5.13 -7.80
N ASP A 19 0.09 -3.85 -8.12
CA ASP A 19 -0.31 -2.71 -7.25
C ASP A 19 -1.45 -1.94 -7.93
N LEU A 20 -2.64 -2.04 -7.35
CA LEU A 20 -3.87 -1.42 -7.85
C LEU A 20 -3.98 0.02 -7.33
N GLY A 21 -4.24 0.97 -8.23
CA GLY A 21 -4.24 2.40 -7.89
C GLY A 21 -2.94 2.81 -7.22
N SER A 22 -1.82 2.50 -7.91
CA SER A 22 -0.48 2.53 -7.34
C SER A 22 -0.01 3.93 -6.91
N GLY A 23 -0.68 5.00 -7.37
CA GLY A 23 -0.23 6.37 -7.19
C GLY A 23 1.19 6.54 -7.73
N VAL A 24 2.12 6.94 -6.87
CA VAL A 24 3.55 7.10 -7.18
C VAL A 24 4.36 5.80 -7.02
N GLY A 25 3.71 4.66 -6.75
CA GLY A 25 4.35 3.35 -6.63
C GLY A 25 4.84 2.98 -5.22
N SER A 26 4.54 3.78 -4.20
CA SER A 26 5.09 3.58 -2.85
C SER A 26 4.73 2.22 -2.21
N VAL A 27 3.58 1.63 -2.54
CA VAL A 27 3.14 0.34 -1.99
C VAL A 27 3.79 -0.80 -2.74
N GLY A 28 3.62 -0.86 -4.07
CA GLY A 28 4.19 -1.88 -4.93
C GLY A 28 5.72 -1.95 -4.86
N LEU A 29 6.41 -0.81 -4.89
CA LEU A 29 7.89 -0.78 -4.77
C LEU A 29 8.37 -1.27 -3.40
N THR A 30 7.64 -0.95 -2.32
CA THR A 30 7.95 -1.50 -0.98
C THR A 30 7.84 -3.02 -0.95
N ALA A 31 6.83 -3.59 -1.62
CA ALA A 31 6.70 -5.04 -1.72
C ALA A 31 7.84 -5.63 -2.55
N LEU A 32 8.09 -5.08 -3.76
CA LEU A 32 9.09 -5.58 -4.69
C LEU A 32 10.51 -5.65 -4.10
N TRP A 33 10.91 -4.66 -3.29
CA TRP A 33 12.22 -4.66 -2.63
C TRP A 33 12.42 -5.78 -1.62
N ARG A 34 11.35 -6.41 -1.15
CA ARG A 34 11.41 -7.52 -0.17
C ARG A 34 11.28 -8.88 -0.83
N LEU A 35 10.97 -8.90 -2.13
CA LEU A 35 10.74 -10.11 -2.89
C LEU A 35 12.00 -10.51 -3.67
N PRO A 36 12.08 -11.77 -4.13
CA PRO A 36 13.21 -12.25 -4.92
C PRO A 36 13.54 -11.32 -6.08
N GLU A 37 14.80 -11.30 -6.51
CA GLU A 37 15.25 -10.46 -7.64
C GLU A 37 14.49 -10.77 -8.94
N ALA A 38 14.09 -12.03 -9.12
CA ALA A 38 13.25 -12.47 -10.23
C ALA A 38 11.81 -11.91 -10.18
N ALA A 39 11.35 -11.36 -9.06
CA ALA A 39 10.01 -10.79 -8.95
C ALA A 39 9.83 -9.59 -9.88
N ARG A 40 8.62 -9.48 -10.42
CA ARG A 40 8.15 -8.45 -11.35
C ARG A 40 6.91 -7.78 -10.77
N LEU A 41 6.85 -6.47 -10.93
CA LEU A 41 5.76 -5.63 -10.45
C LEU A 41 5.03 -4.99 -11.63
N VAL A 42 3.71 -5.08 -11.60
CA VAL A 42 2.80 -4.32 -12.46
C VAL A 42 2.10 -3.28 -11.60
N MET A 43 2.12 -2.03 -12.03
CA MET A 43 1.45 -0.91 -11.37
C MET A 43 0.33 -0.40 -12.25
N VAL A 44 -0.89 -0.33 -11.75
CA VAL A 44 -2.05 0.22 -12.48
C VAL A 44 -2.47 1.52 -11.82
N GLU A 45 -2.45 2.62 -12.57
CA GLU A 45 -2.83 3.94 -12.08
C GLU A 45 -3.58 4.74 -13.15
N ALA A 46 -4.70 5.34 -12.76
CA ALA A 46 -5.58 6.07 -13.67
C ALA A 46 -5.12 7.53 -13.89
N GLN A 47 -4.43 8.12 -12.91
CA GLN A 47 -4.02 9.52 -12.96
C GLN A 47 -2.68 9.67 -13.67
N GLU A 48 -2.71 10.33 -14.82
CA GLU A 48 -1.52 10.57 -15.64
C GLU A 48 -0.39 11.27 -14.85
N ALA A 49 -0.73 12.23 -13.99
CA ALA A 49 0.24 12.92 -13.14
C ALA A 49 0.97 11.95 -12.18
N SER A 50 0.22 11.00 -11.58
CA SER A 50 0.78 9.96 -10.72
C SER A 50 1.63 8.97 -11.52
N VAL A 51 1.18 8.57 -12.71
CA VAL A 51 1.95 7.72 -13.64
C VAL A 51 3.30 8.35 -13.98
N ARG A 52 3.34 9.64 -14.30
CA ARG A 52 4.60 10.36 -14.59
C ARG A 52 5.55 10.35 -13.38
N LEU A 53 5.04 10.53 -12.17
CA LEU A 53 5.85 10.46 -10.96
C LEU A 53 6.33 9.04 -10.66
N ALA A 54 5.46 8.04 -10.83
CA ALA A 54 5.81 6.63 -10.65
C ALA A 54 6.93 6.20 -11.61
N ARG A 55 6.90 6.65 -12.88
CA ARG A 55 7.98 6.41 -13.85
C ARG A 55 9.31 6.97 -13.35
N LYS A 56 9.33 8.21 -12.86
CA LYS A 56 10.54 8.81 -12.27
C LYS A 56 11.03 8.03 -11.05
N SER A 57 10.12 7.53 -10.23
CA SER A 57 10.49 6.68 -9.09
C SER A 57 11.11 5.36 -9.54
N VAL A 58 10.59 4.71 -10.59
CA VAL A 58 11.16 3.48 -11.15
C VAL A 58 12.57 3.74 -11.72
N GLU A 59 12.71 4.76 -12.56
CA GLU A 59 13.99 5.16 -13.18
C GLU A 59 15.04 5.53 -12.14
N ALA A 60 14.69 6.33 -11.13
CA ALA A 60 15.61 6.73 -10.07
C ALA A 60 16.12 5.55 -9.22
N ASN A 61 15.47 4.39 -9.29
CA ASN A 61 15.86 3.18 -8.57
C ASN A 61 16.42 2.07 -9.50
N GLY A 62 16.53 2.31 -10.81
CA GLY A 62 17.03 1.31 -11.77
C GLY A 62 16.15 0.06 -11.86
N LEU A 63 14.83 0.21 -11.78
CA LEU A 63 13.85 -0.89 -11.71
C LEU A 63 13.06 -1.09 -13.00
N GLU A 64 13.46 -0.47 -14.11
CA GLU A 64 12.75 -0.47 -15.39
C GLU A 64 12.51 -1.88 -15.94
N GLU A 65 13.47 -2.80 -15.74
CA GLU A 65 13.34 -4.19 -16.18
C GLU A 65 12.42 -5.04 -15.28
N ARG A 66 12.17 -4.56 -14.06
CA ARG A 66 11.37 -5.27 -13.05
C ARG A 66 9.97 -4.71 -12.89
N VAL A 67 9.72 -3.48 -13.34
CA VAL A 67 8.48 -2.75 -13.09
C VAL A 67 7.84 -2.29 -14.39
N ARG A 68 6.60 -2.72 -14.62
CA ARG A 68 5.75 -2.22 -15.70
C ARG A 68 4.65 -1.32 -15.15
N ILE A 69 4.49 -0.14 -15.74
CA ILE A 69 3.44 0.82 -15.37
C ILE A 69 2.37 0.86 -16.45
N VAL A 70 1.14 0.56 -16.06
CA VAL A 70 -0.06 0.61 -16.88
C VAL A 70 -0.84 1.86 -16.50
N HIS A 71 -0.93 2.81 -17.43
CA HIS A 71 -1.84 3.94 -17.29
C HIS A 71 -3.25 3.49 -17.65
N GLY A 72 -4.12 3.36 -16.66
CA GLY A 72 -5.47 2.84 -16.87
C GLY A 72 -6.25 2.68 -15.58
N ASP A 73 -7.53 2.36 -15.72
CA ASP A 73 -8.43 2.14 -14.59
C ASP A 73 -8.34 0.68 -14.11
N LEU A 74 -8.26 0.47 -12.79
CA LEU A 74 -8.24 -0.88 -12.20
C LEU A 74 -9.50 -1.69 -12.51
N ARG A 75 -10.64 -1.02 -12.76
CA ARG A 75 -11.91 -1.66 -13.14
C ARG A 75 -11.85 -2.24 -14.54
N GLU A 76 -10.94 -1.76 -15.38
CA GLU A 76 -10.76 -2.17 -16.78
C GLU A 76 -9.55 -3.09 -16.95
N PHE A 77 -8.65 -3.18 -15.97
CA PHE A 77 -7.51 -4.09 -16.02
C PHE A 77 -7.96 -5.56 -16.00
N ARG A 78 -7.43 -6.38 -16.92
CA ARG A 78 -7.88 -7.77 -17.16
C ARG A 78 -6.78 -8.82 -17.05
N GLU A 79 -5.52 -8.44 -16.89
CA GLU A 79 -4.46 -9.44 -16.73
C GLU A 79 -4.63 -10.18 -15.39
N SER A 80 -4.27 -11.47 -15.38
CA SER A 80 -4.39 -12.34 -14.22
C SER A 80 -3.13 -13.19 -14.05
N GLY A 81 -2.99 -13.85 -12.90
CA GLY A 81 -1.84 -14.72 -12.63
C GLY A 81 -0.92 -14.19 -11.53
N PHE A 82 -1.35 -13.17 -10.78
CA PHE A 82 -0.54 -12.54 -9.76
C PHE A 82 -0.50 -13.36 -8.46
N ASP A 83 0.71 -13.55 -7.93
CA ASP A 83 0.97 -14.14 -6.61
C ASP A 83 0.48 -13.23 -5.48
N LEU A 84 0.73 -11.93 -5.66
CA LEU A 84 0.48 -10.89 -4.68
C LEU A 84 -0.19 -9.70 -5.37
N VAL A 85 -1.37 -9.32 -4.89
CA VAL A 85 -2.02 -8.06 -5.26
C VAL A 85 -1.96 -7.14 -4.05
N THR A 86 -1.65 -5.87 -4.27
CA THR A 86 -1.64 -4.83 -3.26
C THR A 86 -2.54 -3.67 -3.67
N GLY A 87 -3.06 -2.93 -2.70
CA GLY A 87 -3.83 -1.72 -2.99
C GLY A 87 -4.01 -0.85 -1.76
N SER A 88 -4.19 0.45 -1.97
CA SER A 88 -4.54 1.40 -0.91
C SER A 88 -5.78 2.19 -1.34
N PRO A 89 -6.99 1.60 -1.22
CA PRO A 89 -8.23 2.29 -1.57
C PRO A 89 -8.36 3.62 -0.81
N PRO A 90 -9.02 4.63 -1.40
CA PRO A 90 -9.32 5.88 -0.68
C PRO A 90 -10.25 5.61 0.50
N TYR A 91 -9.96 6.25 1.64
CA TYR A 91 -10.58 5.93 2.93
C TYR A 91 -11.97 6.54 3.15
N PHE A 92 -12.36 7.60 2.44
CA PHE A 92 -13.59 8.35 2.74
C PHE A 92 -14.61 8.29 1.60
N ARG A 93 -15.87 8.01 1.96
CA ARG A 93 -17.01 8.17 1.05
C ARG A 93 -17.21 9.65 0.69
N PRO A 94 -17.74 9.98 -0.51
CA PRO A 94 -17.87 11.35 -1.02
C PRO A 94 -18.67 12.35 -0.16
N GLY A 95 -19.38 11.90 0.89
CA GLY A 95 -20.24 12.75 1.73
C GLY A 95 -19.68 13.19 3.08
N ASN A 96 -18.51 12.67 3.52
CA ASN A 96 -18.02 12.86 4.89
C ASN A 96 -16.76 13.73 5.02
N ALA A 97 -16.34 14.44 3.96
CA ALA A 97 -15.17 15.31 4.01
C ALA A 97 -15.45 16.66 3.37
N VAL A 98 -15.09 17.74 4.09
CA VAL A 98 -14.97 19.08 3.51
C VAL A 98 -13.92 19.00 2.41
N ALA A 99 -14.35 19.21 1.16
CA ALA A 99 -13.48 19.16 0.00
C ALA A 99 -12.31 20.13 0.18
N SER A 100 -11.08 19.61 0.16
CA SER A 100 -9.90 20.46 0.15
C SER A 100 -9.85 21.23 -1.18
N PRO A 101 -9.52 22.53 -1.19
CA PRO A 101 -9.45 23.33 -2.43
C PRO A 101 -8.38 22.87 -3.43
N ASN A 102 -7.59 21.83 -3.10
CA ASN A 102 -6.51 21.30 -3.93
C ASN A 102 -6.98 20.02 -4.63
N SER A 103 -7.20 20.07 -5.94
CA SER A 103 -7.86 19.02 -6.74
C SER A 103 -7.19 17.63 -6.65
N GLN A 104 -5.86 17.56 -6.54
CA GLN A 104 -5.16 16.29 -6.31
C GLN A 104 -5.43 15.67 -4.93
N ARG A 105 -5.70 16.47 -3.90
CA ARG A 105 -5.99 15.98 -2.53
C ARG A 105 -7.42 15.46 -2.39
N ALA A 106 -8.36 16.00 -3.17
CA ALA A 106 -9.74 15.52 -3.20
C ALA A 106 -9.81 14.08 -3.76
N HIS A 107 -9.05 13.78 -4.81
CA HIS A 107 -9.05 12.45 -5.45
C HIS A 107 -8.43 11.33 -4.62
N CYS A 108 -7.45 11.62 -3.75
CA CYS A 108 -6.86 10.60 -2.86
C CYS A 108 -7.69 10.32 -1.59
N ARG A 109 -8.67 11.17 -1.28
CA ARG A 109 -9.50 11.04 -0.06
C ARG A 109 -10.94 10.65 -0.36
N LEU A 110 -11.48 11.03 -1.52
CA LEU A 110 -12.84 10.76 -1.93
C LEU A 110 -12.86 9.64 -2.98
N GLU A 111 -13.82 8.71 -2.86
CA GLU A 111 -14.07 7.59 -3.81
C GLU A 111 -14.58 8.06 -5.18
N LEU A 112 -13.83 8.92 -5.87
CA LEU A 112 -14.21 9.46 -7.18
C LEU A 112 -13.82 8.55 -8.35
N ARG A 113 -12.97 7.54 -8.09
CA ARG A 113 -12.43 6.60 -9.11
C ARG A 113 -12.45 5.14 -8.63
N GLY A 114 -13.43 4.80 -7.78
CA GLY A 114 -13.57 3.50 -7.13
C GLY A 114 -13.20 3.53 -5.65
N GLY A 115 -13.87 2.69 -4.87
CA GLY A 115 -13.63 2.45 -3.46
C GLY A 115 -13.11 1.04 -3.21
N VAL A 116 -13.20 0.58 -1.96
CA VAL A 116 -12.71 -0.75 -1.57
C VAL A 116 -13.40 -1.90 -2.32
N ASP A 117 -14.66 -1.73 -2.74
CA ASP A 117 -15.40 -2.72 -3.52
C ASP A 117 -14.74 -2.97 -4.89
N GLU A 118 -14.47 -1.93 -5.68
CA GLU A 118 -13.81 -2.07 -6.99
C GLU A 118 -12.39 -2.64 -6.87
N TYR A 119 -11.67 -2.30 -5.80
CA TYR A 119 -10.36 -2.89 -5.50
C TYR A 119 -10.48 -4.39 -5.22
N CYS A 120 -11.47 -4.82 -4.43
CA CYS A 120 -11.69 -6.23 -4.13
C CYS A 120 -12.09 -7.01 -5.39
N GLU A 121 -12.97 -6.46 -6.23
CA GLU A 121 -13.37 -7.06 -7.50
C GLU A 121 -12.20 -7.19 -8.48
N ALA A 122 -11.38 -6.13 -8.61
CA ALA A 122 -10.18 -6.16 -9.42
C ALA A 122 -9.18 -7.19 -8.90
N ALA A 123 -8.93 -7.22 -7.59
CA ALA A 123 -8.02 -8.19 -6.99
C ALA A 123 -8.50 -9.62 -7.20
N ALA A 124 -9.78 -9.93 -6.97
CA ALA A 124 -10.35 -11.25 -7.18
C ALA A 124 -10.19 -11.73 -8.64
N ARG A 125 -10.34 -10.81 -9.61
CA ARG A 125 -10.14 -11.12 -11.03
C ARG A 125 -8.68 -11.39 -11.40
N CYS A 126 -7.74 -10.67 -10.78
CA CYS A 126 -6.32 -10.70 -11.15
C CYS A 126 -5.53 -11.80 -10.41
N LEU A 127 -5.98 -12.19 -9.23
CA LEU A 127 -5.31 -13.19 -8.40
C LEU A 127 -5.27 -14.57 -9.06
N LYS A 128 -4.13 -15.25 -8.92
CA LYS A 128 -4.07 -16.69 -9.18
C LYS A 128 -4.58 -17.51 -7.98
N PRO A 129 -4.95 -18.78 -8.17
CA PRO A 129 -5.22 -19.68 -7.04
C PRO A 129 -4.06 -19.72 -6.04
N GLY A 130 -4.36 -19.48 -4.76
CA GLY A 130 -3.35 -19.41 -3.70
C GLY A 130 -2.59 -18.09 -3.61
N GLY A 131 -2.89 -17.12 -4.48
CA GLY A 131 -2.41 -15.75 -4.34
C GLY A 131 -3.07 -15.00 -3.18
N VAL A 132 -2.46 -13.89 -2.78
CA VAL A 132 -2.92 -13.05 -1.67
C VAL A 132 -3.16 -11.64 -2.15
N PHE A 133 -4.30 -11.07 -1.78
CA PHE A 133 -4.57 -9.64 -1.91
C PHE A 133 -4.42 -8.96 -0.55
N VAL A 134 -3.59 -7.92 -0.47
CA VAL A 134 -3.48 -7.10 0.74
C VAL A 134 -3.90 -5.68 0.42
N PHE A 135 -4.76 -5.11 1.25
CA PHE A 135 -5.09 -3.69 1.18
C PHE A 135 -5.08 -3.04 2.56
N VAL A 136 -5.03 -1.71 2.60
CA VAL A 136 -5.09 -0.93 3.83
C VAL A 136 -6.34 -0.06 3.87
N MET A 137 -7.04 -0.05 5.00
CA MET A 137 -8.26 0.72 5.23
C MET A 137 -8.29 1.28 6.65
N ALA A 138 -9.24 2.18 6.94
CA ALA A 138 -9.47 2.66 8.29
C ALA A 138 -9.96 1.50 9.15
N ALA A 139 -9.37 1.30 10.33
CA ALA A 139 -9.61 0.10 11.12
C ALA A 139 -11.07 -0.06 11.59
N ALA A 140 -11.76 1.06 11.80
CA ALA A 140 -13.16 1.08 12.21
C ALA A 140 -14.16 0.88 11.05
N ASP A 141 -13.70 0.86 9.80
CA ASP A 141 -14.57 0.73 8.64
C ASP A 141 -14.95 -0.74 8.42
N THR A 142 -16.24 -1.06 8.53
CA THR A 142 -16.75 -2.44 8.37
C THR A 142 -16.54 -3.00 6.96
N ARG A 143 -16.36 -2.12 5.97
CA ARG A 143 -16.08 -2.53 4.58
C ARG A 143 -14.77 -3.29 4.44
N CYS A 144 -13.86 -3.19 5.42
CA CYS A 144 -12.67 -4.03 5.51
C CYS A 144 -12.98 -5.53 5.36
N GLU A 145 -14.17 -5.98 5.76
CA GLU A 145 -14.56 -7.39 5.70
C GLU A 145 -15.73 -7.64 4.75
N GLU A 146 -16.63 -6.68 4.60
CA GLU A 146 -17.80 -6.83 3.73
C GLU A 146 -17.43 -6.81 2.24
N ALA A 147 -16.56 -5.90 1.81
CA ALA A 147 -16.18 -5.75 0.40
C ALA A 147 -15.42 -6.98 -0.14
N PRO A 148 -14.41 -7.53 0.58
CA PRO A 148 -13.80 -8.80 0.18
C PRO A 148 -14.83 -9.93 0.06
N ARG A 149 -15.75 -10.05 1.04
CA ARG A 149 -16.77 -11.10 1.04
C ARG A 149 -17.68 -11.01 -0.18
N ARG A 150 -18.10 -9.80 -0.57
CA ARG A 150 -18.92 -9.55 -1.78
C ARG A 150 -18.18 -9.92 -3.06
N ALA A 151 -16.89 -9.64 -3.13
CA ALA A 151 -16.04 -9.97 -4.28
C ALA A 151 -15.61 -11.45 -4.37
N GLY A 152 -16.10 -12.33 -3.50
CA GLY A 152 -15.69 -13.74 -3.48
C GLY A 152 -14.31 -13.98 -2.90
N LEU A 153 -13.84 -13.07 -2.03
CA LEU A 153 -12.61 -13.21 -1.26
C LEU A 153 -12.91 -13.58 0.19
N ASP A 154 -12.03 -14.35 0.79
CA ASP A 154 -12.01 -14.64 2.22
C ASP A 154 -10.89 -13.84 2.89
N VAL A 155 -11.24 -13.16 3.99
CA VAL A 155 -10.25 -12.47 4.82
C VAL A 155 -9.50 -13.50 5.65
N ILE A 156 -8.18 -13.55 5.49
CA ILE A 156 -7.31 -14.51 6.20
C ILE A 156 -6.52 -13.87 7.34
N GLU A 157 -6.25 -12.57 7.25
CA GLU A 157 -5.56 -11.83 8.30
C GLU A 157 -6.05 -10.38 8.34
N ARG A 158 -6.13 -9.86 9.57
CA ARG A 158 -6.19 -8.43 9.84
C ARG A 158 -5.05 -8.05 10.79
N TYR A 159 -4.27 -7.07 10.38
CA TYR A 159 -3.18 -6.52 11.17
C TYR A 159 -3.46 -5.04 11.45
N ASP A 160 -3.51 -4.68 12.73
CA ASP A 160 -3.98 -3.38 13.19
C ASP A 160 -2.81 -2.45 13.53
N PHE A 161 -2.97 -1.16 13.24
CA PHE A 161 -1.96 -0.14 13.53
C PHE A 161 -2.58 0.98 14.36
N ALA A 162 -2.08 1.18 15.58
CA ALA A 162 -2.45 2.29 16.44
C ALA A 162 -1.38 3.38 16.38
N PHE A 163 -1.76 4.64 16.09
CA PHE A 163 -0.76 5.71 15.99
C PHE A 163 -0.15 6.09 17.34
N LYS A 164 -0.84 5.77 18.44
CA LYS A 164 -0.40 6.02 19.81
C LYS A 164 -0.86 4.90 20.75
N ARG A 165 -0.01 4.50 21.70
CA ARG A 165 -0.32 3.45 22.68
C ARG A 165 -1.60 3.79 23.46
N GLY A 166 -2.45 2.80 23.66
CA GLY A 166 -3.73 2.95 24.37
C GLY A 166 -4.85 3.61 23.55
N ARG A 167 -4.61 3.93 22.26
CA ARG A 167 -5.68 4.34 21.33
C ARG A 167 -6.17 3.14 20.52
N ALA A 168 -7.42 3.23 20.08
CA ALA A 168 -7.95 2.29 19.10
C ALA A 168 -7.08 2.28 17.82
N PRO A 169 -7.02 1.13 17.11
CA PRO A 169 -6.38 1.07 15.80
C PRO A 169 -6.94 2.14 14.86
N HIS A 170 -6.05 2.79 14.13
CA HIS A 170 -6.40 3.86 13.18
C HIS A 170 -6.58 3.28 11.79
N ILE A 171 -5.64 2.43 11.37
CA ILE A 171 -5.67 1.72 10.09
C ILE A 171 -5.41 0.25 10.31
N SER A 172 -5.85 -0.55 9.37
CA SER A 172 -5.61 -1.99 9.34
C SER A 172 -5.18 -2.41 7.95
N THR A 173 -4.22 -3.31 7.85
CA THR A 173 -4.03 -4.08 6.62
C THR A 173 -4.89 -5.34 6.68
N ILE A 174 -5.62 -5.59 5.61
CA ILE A 174 -6.49 -6.75 5.45
C ILE A 174 -5.88 -7.61 4.35
N ALA A 175 -5.57 -8.86 4.69
CA ALA A 175 -5.12 -9.85 3.72
C ALA A 175 -6.26 -10.80 3.39
N CYS A 176 -6.43 -11.04 2.09
CA CYS A 176 -7.50 -11.83 1.53
C CYS A 176 -6.96 -12.85 0.54
N ARG A 177 -7.73 -13.90 0.30
CA ARG A 177 -7.49 -14.88 -0.79
C ARG A 177 -8.80 -15.20 -1.51
N LEU A 178 -8.69 -15.81 -2.68
CA LEU A 178 -9.86 -16.34 -3.39
C LEU A 178 -10.60 -17.37 -2.53
N ARG A 179 -11.93 -17.21 -2.42
CA ARG A 179 -12.77 -18.17 -1.71
C ARG A 179 -12.74 -19.53 -2.41
N ARG A 180 -12.63 -20.58 -1.61
CA ARG A 180 -12.78 -21.97 -2.05
C ARG A 180 -14.14 -22.48 -1.59
N ARG A 181 -14.91 -23.09 -2.51
CA ARG A 181 -16.30 -23.52 -2.25
C ARG A 181 -16.41 -24.56 -1.13
N ASP A 182 -15.40 -25.39 -0.95
CA ASP A 182 -15.45 -26.56 -0.07
C ASP A 182 -14.61 -26.41 1.22
N GLU A 183 -14.08 -25.22 1.49
CA GLU A 183 -13.26 -24.96 2.67
C GLU A 183 -14.09 -24.27 3.76
N VAL A 184 -13.98 -24.77 4.99
CA VAL A 184 -14.56 -24.09 6.15
C VAL A 184 -13.86 -22.75 6.34
N MET A 185 -14.63 -21.66 6.32
CA MET A 185 -14.11 -20.32 6.56
C MET A 185 -13.72 -20.20 8.04
N LEU A 186 -12.42 -20.19 8.31
CA LEU A 186 -11.88 -19.87 9.63
C LEU A 186 -11.97 -18.34 9.87
N PRO A 187 -12.12 -17.91 11.13
CA PRO A 187 -12.01 -16.50 11.47
C PRO A 187 -10.62 -15.97 11.07
N PRO A 188 -10.52 -14.70 10.63
CA PRO A 188 -9.24 -14.12 10.24
C PRO A 188 -8.28 -14.06 11.44
N ARG A 189 -7.00 -14.30 11.20
CA ARG A 189 -5.96 -14.10 12.21
C ARG A 189 -5.92 -12.63 12.64
N ARG A 190 -5.93 -12.36 13.95
CA ARG A 190 -6.06 -11.00 14.55
C ARG A 190 -5.22 -10.88 15.82
N ASP A 191 -3.90 -11.02 15.71
CA ASP A 191 -3.09 -11.20 16.93
C ASP A 191 -2.11 -10.05 17.22
N VAL A 192 -2.02 -9.03 16.36
CA VAL A 192 -0.96 -8.01 16.50
C VAL A 192 -1.45 -6.60 16.19
N VAL A 193 -1.33 -5.73 17.19
CA VAL A 193 -1.47 -4.27 17.05
C VAL A 193 -0.08 -3.66 17.09
N MET A 194 0.40 -3.11 15.97
CA MET A 194 1.61 -2.30 15.98
C MET A 194 1.26 -0.88 16.41
N THR A 195 1.88 -0.44 17.51
CA THR A 195 1.78 0.94 17.95
C THR A 195 2.92 1.76 17.34
N LEU A 196 2.66 2.96 16.81
CA LEU A 196 3.71 3.81 16.21
C LEU A 196 4.43 4.67 17.25
N ARG A 197 3.71 5.12 18.28
CA ARG A 197 4.23 6.00 19.33
C ARG A 197 3.79 5.56 20.72
N GLU A 198 4.68 5.72 21.68
CA GLU A 198 4.39 5.57 23.09
C GLU A 198 3.42 6.66 23.59
N ALA A 199 2.90 6.49 24.82
CA ALA A 199 2.00 7.46 25.44
C ALA A 199 2.64 8.85 25.59
N ASP A 200 3.97 8.90 25.76
CA ASP A 200 4.77 10.13 25.86
C ASP A 200 5.09 10.77 24.49
N GLY A 201 4.66 10.16 23.37
CA GLY A 201 4.85 10.66 22.01
C GLY A 201 6.15 10.23 21.33
N ARG A 202 7.08 9.58 22.05
CA ARG A 202 8.27 8.96 21.45
C ARG A 202 7.86 7.84 20.51
N ARG A 203 8.66 7.56 19.47
CA ARG A 203 8.44 6.39 18.61
C ARG A 203 8.51 5.12 19.47
N SER A 204 7.63 4.15 19.21
CA SER A 204 7.65 2.88 19.91
C SER A 204 8.88 2.04 19.52
N VAL A 205 9.22 1.03 20.32
CA VAL A 205 10.31 0.11 20.00
C VAL A 205 9.94 -0.69 18.74
N GLU A 206 8.70 -1.16 18.69
CA GLU A 206 8.12 -1.96 17.60
C GLU A 206 8.21 -1.21 16.26
N TYR A 207 7.84 0.08 16.26
CA TYR A 207 7.92 0.91 15.05
C TYR A 207 9.35 1.23 14.64
N ARG A 208 10.25 1.51 15.60
CA ARG A 208 11.67 1.70 15.30
C ARG A 208 12.30 0.44 14.70
N SER A 209 12.04 -0.72 15.28
CA SER A 209 12.51 -2.01 14.74
C SER A 209 12.00 -2.25 13.34
N TRP A 210 10.71 -1.98 13.09
CA TRP A 210 10.13 -2.03 11.75
C TRP A 210 10.82 -1.05 10.78
N GLN A 211 11.12 0.18 11.20
CA GLN A 211 11.86 1.15 10.39
C GLN A 211 13.27 0.67 10.03
N VAL A 212 13.99 0.08 10.99
CA VAL A 212 15.34 -0.48 10.75
C VAL A 212 15.25 -1.64 9.75
N LEU A 213 14.29 -2.55 9.90
CA LEU A 213 14.05 -3.64 8.96
C LEU A 213 13.71 -3.12 7.55
N MET A 214 12.91 -2.06 7.46
CA MET A 214 12.59 -1.39 6.20
C MET A 214 13.82 -0.75 5.55
N GLN A 215 14.72 -0.16 6.36
CA GLN A 215 15.92 0.52 5.87
C GLN A 215 17.02 -0.47 5.45
N GLN A 216 17.31 -1.47 6.27
CA GLN A 216 18.39 -2.44 6.00
C GLN A 216 18.13 -3.24 4.72
N GLN A 217 16.86 -3.54 4.41
CA GLN A 217 16.50 -4.32 3.22
C GLN A 217 16.43 -3.47 1.94
N GLN A 218 16.16 -2.17 2.03
CA GLN A 218 16.27 -1.27 0.87
C GLN A 218 17.73 -1.14 0.36
N VAL A 219 18.72 -1.32 1.24
CA VAL A 219 20.15 -1.21 0.92
C VAL A 219 20.72 -2.50 0.29
N SER A 220 20.22 -3.67 0.69
CA SER A 220 20.75 -4.96 0.21
C SER A 220 20.34 -5.32 -1.23
N VAL A 221 19.22 -4.79 -1.72
CA VAL A 221 18.61 -5.15 -3.01
C VAL A 221 18.81 -4.07 -4.08
N ALA A 222 19.52 -2.98 -3.73
CA ALA A 222 19.89 -1.93 -4.68
C ALA A 222 21.03 -2.40 -5.60
N PRO A 223 20.94 -2.17 -6.93
CA PRO A 223 22.02 -2.46 -7.88
C PRO A 223 23.35 -1.87 -7.40
N PRO A 224 24.51 -2.49 -7.70
CA PRO A 224 25.82 -2.01 -7.26
C PRO A 224 26.08 -0.52 -7.54
N ASP A 225 25.55 0.01 -8.65
CA ASP A 225 25.69 1.42 -9.04
C ASP A 225 24.79 2.38 -8.25
N CYS A 226 23.68 1.90 -7.69
CA CYS A 226 22.82 2.68 -6.81
C CYS A 226 23.38 2.78 -5.38
N ARG A 227 24.35 1.92 -5.01
CA ARG A 227 25.08 1.98 -3.73
C ARG A 227 26.05 3.17 -3.64
N ARG A 228 26.31 3.86 -4.76
CA ARG A 228 27.21 5.04 -4.83
C ARG A 228 26.49 6.38 -4.70
N ARG A 229 25.16 6.43 -4.75
CA ARG A 229 24.38 7.65 -4.44
C ARG A 229 24.14 7.70 -2.94
N SER A 230 24.36 8.86 -2.31
CA SER A 230 24.24 8.96 -0.86
C SER A 230 22.80 8.68 -0.45
N HIS A 231 22.63 8.00 0.70
CA HIS A 231 21.33 7.61 1.24
C HIS A 231 20.34 8.78 1.35
N GLU A 232 20.83 10.02 1.42
CA GLU A 232 20.00 11.23 1.43
C GLU A 232 19.29 11.49 0.10
N GLU A 233 19.80 11.09 -1.06
CA GLU A 233 19.19 11.40 -2.36
C GLU A 233 17.98 10.49 -2.69
N ILE A 234 18.10 9.18 -2.41
CA ILE A 234 17.00 8.20 -2.55
C ILE A 234 15.89 8.50 -1.53
N ILE A 235 16.31 8.84 -0.31
CA ILE A 235 15.40 9.30 0.73
C ILE A 235 14.84 10.68 0.39
N THR A 236 15.51 11.57 -0.34
CA THR A 236 14.97 12.90 -0.72
C THR A 236 13.84 12.82 -1.75
N LEU A 237 13.82 11.80 -2.60
CA LEU A 237 12.69 11.55 -3.52
C LEU A 237 11.42 11.07 -2.79
N VAL A 238 11.57 10.34 -1.68
CA VAL A 238 10.44 9.87 -0.84
C VAL A 238 10.13 10.82 0.33
N ARG A 239 11.16 11.45 0.91
CA ARG A 239 11.06 12.53 1.91
C ARG A 239 10.50 13.77 1.28
N GLY A 240 10.84 14.16 0.05
CA GLY A 240 10.23 15.30 -0.64
C GLY A 240 8.70 15.23 -0.62
N PHE A 241 8.12 14.03 -0.59
CA PHE A 241 6.69 13.81 -0.43
C PHE A 241 6.22 13.87 1.04
N LEU A 242 6.97 13.31 2.00
CA LEU A 242 6.66 13.42 3.43
C LEU A 242 6.88 14.83 4.00
N THR A 243 7.96 15.53 3.63
CA THR A 243 8.17 16.94 3.88
C THR A 243 7.18 17.79 3.10
N TRP A 244 6.70 17.44 1.90
CA TRP A 244 5.58 18.21 1.30
C TRP A 244 4.26 18.02 2.09
N VAL A 245 4.00 16.81 2.61
CA VAL A 245 2.85 16.52 3.48
C VAL A 245 2.98 17.18 4.87
N GLU A 246 4.19 17.27 5.44
CA GLU A 246 4.50 17.96 6.71
C GLU A 246 4.60 19.48 6.58
N TYR A 247 5.17 20.00 5.48
CA TYR A 247 5.23 21.43 5.13
C TYR A 247 3.80 21.98 4.93
N SER A 248 2.91 21.17 4.37
CA SER A 248 1.48 21.45 4.27
C SER A 248 0.71 21.39 5.60
N HIS A 249 1.30 20.80 6.66
CA HIS A 249 0.74 20.80 8.01
C HIS A 249 1.24 21.99 8.84
N HIS A 250 2.44 22.52 8.58
CA HIS A 250 2.99 23.66 9.33
C HIS A 250 2.51 25.04 8.83
N HIS A 251 2.12 25.20 7.56
CA HIS A 251 1.61 26.49 7.04
C HIS A 251 0.10 26.73 7.25
N ARG A 252 -0.44 26.30 8.40
CA ARG A 252 -1.83 26.58 8.84
C ARG A 252 -1.93 27.37 10.14
N ILE A 253 -0.83 27.91 10.65
CA ILE A 253 -0.81 28.68 11.91
C ILE A 253 -0.31 30.14 11.71
N ALA A 254 0.06 30.55 10.50
CA ALA A 254 0.46 31.93 10.22
C ALA A 254 -0.32 32.49 9.02
N ASP A 255 -1.64 32.67 9.19
CA ASP A 255 -2.36 33.77 8.57
C ASP A 255 -3.72 33.92 9.28
N ARG A 256 -3.69 34.75 10.32
CA ARG A 256 -4.80 35.53 10.85
C ARG A 256 -4.33 36.97 10.87
#